data_AF-A0A126TGR9-F1
#
_entry.id   AF-A0A126TGR9-F1
#
_cell.length_a   1.000
_cell.length_b   1.000
_cell.length_c   1.000
_cell.angle_alpha   90.00
_cell.angle_beta   90.00
_cell.angle_gamma   90.00
#
_symmetry.space_group_name_H-M   'P 1'
#
loop_
_entity.id
_entity.type
_entity.pdbx_description
1 polymer ?
#
loop_
_entity_poly.entity_id
_entity_poly.type
_entity_poly.pdbx_seq_one_letter_code
_entity_poly.pdbx_strand_id
1 'polypeptide(L)'
;MMKFIFMLLFMIPLSFKNFWLNQFIYFFMFFIFLLNFSFNYLFMNISYIFGADLMSYMLILLSFWICSLMILASEKLYKIKFYHNFFLFMILMLLLSLFLTFSSLNLFVFYLFFEMSLIPTLILIIGWGYQPERIQAGMYLLFYTMLGSLPMLFCLFNYYTMFFSLSLFFLNFNVNSLIFYLCMTMVFFIKIPMYMFHLWLPKAHVEAPVAGSMILAGIMLKLGGYGLIRVMPLFKEIGMEINYLIITLSLMGGMVVSLICIRQNDLKSLIAYSSVAHMSLVLSGILTLNYWGLCGSLSMMIAHGLCSSGLFCLANISYERISSRSMFLNKGLINIMPSMSLWWFLFCSSNMAAPPSLNLLSEIMLINSLVGWSVILMVFIMFISFFSAVYSLYLYSYSQHGKFYSGLYFFSAGNVREYYLLFLHWFPLNLLILKSEFFTLWI
;
A
#
# COMPACT_ATOMS: atom_id res chain seq x y z
N MET A 1 19.66 13.21 3.83
CA MET A 1 18.98 12.42 2.77
C MET A 1 19.69 12.39 1.42
N MET A 2 20.48 13.41 1.05
CA MET A 2 21.11 13.49 -0.29
C MET A 2 21.95 12.28 -0.71
N LYS A 3 22.63 11.59 0.22
CA LYS A 3 23.42 10.38 -0.10
C LYS A 3 22.60 9.32 -0.83
N PHE A 4 21.34 9.13 -0.42
CA PHE A 4 20.43 8.15 -1.03
C PHE A 4 19.91 8.63 -2.39
N ILE A 5 19.67 9.94 -2.55
CA ILE A 5 19.27 10.53 -3.84
C ILE A 5 20.38 10.34 -4.87
N PHE A 6 21.63 10.65 -4.52
CA PHE A 6 22.78 10.44 -5.40
C PHE A 6 22.94 8.95 -5.75
N MET A 7 22.80 8.05 -4.77
CA MET A 7 22.86 6.62 -5.04
C MET A 7 21.77 6.16 -6.03
N LEU A 8 20.53 6.65 -5.90
CA LEU A 8 19.45 6.36 -6.84
C LEU A 8 19.72 6.90 -8.25
N LEU A 9 20.29 8.12 -8.37
CA LEU A 9 20.66 8.70 -9.66
C LEU A 9 21.78 7.90 -10.34
N PHE A 10 22.81 7.48 -9.60
CA PHE A 10 23.90 6.66 -10.15
C PHE A 10 23.47 5.24 -10.52
N MET A 11 22.31 4.76 -10.06
CA MET A 11 21.74 3.48 -10.49
C MET A 11 21.09 3.53 -11.89
N ILE A 12 20.78 4.71 -12.43
CA ILE A 12 20.16 4.85 -13.77
C ILE A 12 20.94 4.09 -14.86
N PRO A 13 22.26 4.29 -15.07
CA PRO A 13 22.99 3.56 -16.10
C PRO A 13 23.07 2.06 -15.84
N LEU A 14 23.03 1.65 -14.58
CA LEU A 14 23.11 0.26 -14.17
C LEU A 14 21.81 -0.49 -14.47
N SER A 15 20.68 0.23 -14.49
CA SER A 15 19.38 -0.33 -14.87
C SER A 15 19.35 -0.97 -16.26
N PHE A 16 20.19 -0.51 -17.18
CA PHE A 16 20.29 -1.02 -18.55
C PHE A 16 21.28 -2.19 -18.73
N LYS A 17 22.09 -2.53 -17.71
CA LYS A 17 23.12 -3.57 -17.82
C LYS A 17 22.62 -4.95 -17.39
N ASN A 18 22.32 -5.13 -16.10
CA ASN A 18 22.07 -6.44 -15.52
C ASN A 18 20.86 -6.45 -14.56
N PHE A 19 19.94 -7.40 -14.76
CA PHE A 19 18.71 -7.54 -13.97
C PHE A 19 18.98 -7.86 -12.49
N TRP A 20 19.76 -8.91 -12.23
CA TRP A 20 20.06 -9.36 -10.87
C TRP A 20 20.94 -8.38 -10.09
N LEU A 21 21.83 -7.66 -10.79
CA LEU A 21 22.71 -6.69 -10.17
C LEU A 21 21.92 -5.50 -9.58
N ASN A 22 20.87 -5.03 -10.28
CA ASN A 22 19.93 -4.05 -9.71
C ASN A 22 19.30 -4.52 -8.41
N GLN A 23 18.86 -5.78 -8.37
CA GLN A 23 18.22 -6.36 -7.20
C GLN A 23 19.16 -6.35 -5.99
N PHE A 24 20.42 -6.76 -6.17
CA PHE A 24 21.41 -6.73 -5.09
C PHE A 24 21.64 -5.30 -4.58
N ILE A 25 21.70 -4.31 -5.47
CA ILE A 25 21.87 -2.92 -5.05
C ILE A 25 20.65 -2.41 -4.27
N TYR A 26 19.42 -2.79 -4.64
CA TYR A 26 18.24 -2.41 -3.86
C TYR A 26 18.24 -3.02 -2.45
N PHE A 27 18.68 -4.27 -2.30
CA PHE A 27 18.87 -4.85 -0.95
C PHE A 27 19.99 -4.17 -0.18
N PHE A 28 21.08 -3.78 -0.85
CA PHE A 28 22.16 -3.02 -0.23
C PHE A 28 21.70 -1.63 0.22
N MET A 29 20.87 -0.95 -0.59
CA MET A 29 20.22 0.32 -0.23
C MET A 29 19.37 0.20 1.02
N PHE A 30 18.53 -0.84 1.07
CA PHE A 30 17.71 -1.14 2.22
C PHE A 30 18.56 -1.34 3.49
N PHE A 31 19.65 -2.11 3.39
CA PHE A 31 20.54 -2.34 4.52
C PHE A 31 21.24 -1.06 4.99
N ILE A 32 21.74 -0.22 4.07
CA ILE A 32 22.34 1.08 4.44
C ILE A 32 21.31 2.00 5.09
N PHE A 33 20.06 1.99 4.63
CA PHE A 33 18.99 2.81 5.21
C PHE A 33 18.61 2.33 6.61
N LEU A 34 18.54 1.00 6.82
CA LEU A 34 18.39 0.38 8.14
C LEU A 34 19.45 0.87 9.14
N LEU A 35 20.71 0.97 8.73
CA LEU A 35 21.79 1.43 9.61
C LEU A 35 21.67 2.89 10.05
N ASN A 36 20.93 3.75 9.32
CA ASN A 36 20.69 5.14 9.73
C ASN A 36 19.46 5.30 10.63
N PHE A 37 19.05 4.22 11.31
CA PHE A 37 17.93 4.26 12.23
C PHE A 37 18.26 5.13 13.46
N SER A 38 17.32 5.99 13.86
CA SER A 38 17.39 6.76 15.09
C SER A 38 16.02 6.82 15.76
N PHE A 39 15.96 6.51 17.06
CA PHE A 39 14.74 6.44 17.87
C PHE A 39 14.11 7.79 18.23
N ASN A 40 14.48 8.89 17.58
CA ASN A 40 14.00 10.21 17.96
C ASN A 40 12.69 10.56 17.24
N TYR A 41 11.75 11.16 17.96
CA TYR A 41 10.52 11.75 17.42
C TYR A 41 10.78 12.90 16.44
N LEU A 42 11.92 13.58 16.58
CA LEU A 42 12.30 14.72 15.76
C LEU A 42 12.68 14.31 14.35
N PHE A 43 12.57 15.25 13.40
CA PHE A 43 13.09 15.06 12.05
C PHE A 43 14.61 14.86 12.08
N MET A 44 15.05 13.76 11.50
CA MET A 44 16.44 13.36 11.39
C MET A 44 16.92 13.43 9.93
N ASN A 45 18.24 13.40 9.73
CA ASN A 45 18.89 13.40 8.41
C ASN A 45 18.50 14.57 7.48
N ILE A 46 18.28 15.75 8.08
CA ILE A 46 17.88 16.97 7.36
C ILE A 46 18.96 17.40 6.38
N SER A 47 18.57 17.61 5.12
CA SER A 47 19.43 18.17 4.07
C SER A 47 18.57 18.92 3.06
N TYR A 48 18.81 20.22 2.88
CA TYR A 48 17.99 21.13 2.08
C TYR A 48 16.49 21.02 2.43
N ILE A 49 15.67 20.50 1.52
CA ILE A 49 14.20 20.38 1.66
C ILE A 49 13.81 18.96 2.15
N PHE A 50 14.77 18.08 2.40
CA PHE A 50 14.52 16.68 2.73
C PHE A 50 14.88 16.36 4.18
N GLY A 51 14.04 15.58 4.85
CA GLY A 51 14.25 15.05 6.20
C GLY A 51 13.38 13.82 6.43
N ALA A 52 13.62 13.07 7.51
CA ALA A 52 12.71 12.00 7.91
C ALA A 52 12.43 11.98 9.41
N ASP A 53 11.15 11.88 9.75
CA ASP A 53 10.68 11.42 11.06
C ASP A 53 10.61 9.89 11.06
N LEU A 54 10.29 9.30 12.20
CA LEU A 54 10.03 7.87 12.32
C LEU A 54 8.97 7.37 11.32
N MET A 55 7.89 8.12 11.06
CA MET A 55 6.90 7.72 10.05
C MET A 55 7.46 7.67 8.64
N SER A 56 8.07 8.76 8.18
CA SER A 56 8.61 8.78 6.82
C SER A 56 9.77 7.80 6.71
N TYR A 57 10.56 7.60 7.75
CA TYR A 57 11.57 6.56 7.81
C TYR A 57 10.97 5.17 7.55
N MET A 58 9.92 4.79 8.27
CA MET A 58 9.31 3.45 8.12
C MET A 58 8.68 3.24 6.73
N LEU A 59 8.08 4.28 6.15
CA LEU A 59 7.51 4.21 4.79
C LEU A 59 8.59 4.20 3.69
N ILE A 60 9.70 4.91 3.89
CA ILE A 60 10.88 4.84 3.00
C ILE A 60 11.51 3.44 3.08
N LEU A 61 11.58 2.87 4.27
CA LEU A 61 12.11 1.52 4.47
C LEU A 61 11.25 0.48 3.75
N LEU A 62 9.92 0.60 3.87
CA LEU A 62 8.97 -0.23 3.12
C LEU A 62 9.12 -0.05 1.61
N SER A 63 9.39 1.17 1.13
CA SER A 63 9.52 1.42 -0.31
C SER A 63 10.76 0.76 -0.92
N PHE A 64 11.92 0.85 -0.26
CA PHE A 64 13.11 0.10 -0.67
C PHE A 64 12.87 -1.41 -0.68
N TRP A 65 12.19 -1.91 0.36
CA TRP A 65 11.91 -3.34 0.50
C TRP A 65 10.99 -3.86 -0.62
N ILE A 66 9.83 -3.25 -0.83
CA ILE A 66 8.87 -3.71 -1.84
C ILE A 66 9.44 -3.54 -3.26
N CYS A 67 10.21 -2.48 -3.54
CA CYS A 67 10.87 -2.33 -4.82
C CYS A 67 11.88 -3.44 -5.13
N SER A 68 12.59 -3.95 -4.12
CA SER A 68 13.47 -5.11 -4.30
C SER A 68 12.68 -6.40 -4.60
N LEU A 69 11.55 -6.60 -3.91
CA LEU A 69 10.69 -7.79 -4.06
C LEU A 69 9.98 -7.85 -5.40
N MET A 70 9.64 -6.69 -5.97
CA MET A 70 9.09 -6.63 -7.32
C MET A 70 10.01 -7.22 -8.38
N ILE A 71 11.30 -6.96 -8.27
CA ILE A 71 12.29 -7.44 -9.23
C ILE A 71 12.42 -8.95 -9.12
N LEU A 72 12.44 -9.48 -7.88
CA LEU A 72 12.38 -10.92 -7.63
C LEU A 72 11.14 -11.58 -8.24
N ALA A 73 9.98 -10.93 -8.11
CA ALA A 73 8.71 -11.45 -8.62
C ALA A 73 8.65 -11.49 -10.16
N SER A 74 9.37 -10.61 -10.84
CA SER A 74 9.22 -10.33 -12.26
C SER A 74 10.27 -11.00 -13.16
N GLU A 75 10.99 -12.02 -12.67
CA GLU A 75 11.97 -12.76 -13.49
C GLU A 75 11.35 -13.39 -14.75
N LYS A 76 10.04 -13.69 -14.76
CA LYS A 76 9.37 -14.17 -15.97
C LYS A 76 9.59 -13.19 -17.14
N LEU A 77 9.60 -11.89 -16.88
CA LEU A 77 9.94 -10.86 -17.86
C LEU A 77 11.39 -10.96 -18.33
N TYR A 78 12.32 -11.27 -17.42
CA TYR A 78 13.72 -11.48 -17.74
C TYR A 78 13.92 -12.73 -18.62
N LYS A 79 13.26 -13.85 -18.29
CA LYS A 79 13.31 -15.10 -19.07
C LYS A 79 12.76 -14.93 -20.49
N ILE A 80 11.66 -14.20 -20.63
CA ILE A 80 11.02 -13.93 -21.94
C ILE A 80 11.73 -12.79 -22.69
N LYS A 81 12.66 -12.06 -22.04
CA LYS A 81 13.33 -10.86 -22.55
C LYS A 81 12.37 -9.74 -22.99
N PHE A 82 11.21 -9.63 -22.35
CA PHE A 82 10.21 -8.61 -22.68
C PHE A 82 10.55 -7.26 -22.03
N TYR A 83 11.26 -6.39 -22.74
CA TYR A 83 11.64 -5.03 -22.33
C TYR A 83 12.14 -4.92 -20.87
N HIS A 84 12.96 -5.87 -20.42
CA HIS A 84 13.39 -5.96 -19.02
C HIS A 84 14.16 -4.71 -18.55
N ASN A 85 14.95 -4.08 -19.42
CA ASN A 85 15.74 -2.90 -19.06
C ASN A 85 14.84 -1.69 -18.80
N PHE A 86 13.83 -1.49 -19.65
CA PHE A 86 12.86 -0.42 -19.47
C PHE A 86 12.00 -0.63 -18.22
N PHE A 87 11.66 -1.89 -17.91
CA PHE A 87 10.97 -2.24 -16.68
C PHE A 87 11.76 -1.86 -15.42
N LEU A 88 13.07 -2.18 -15.40
CA LEU A 88 13.95 -1.82 -14.29
C LEU A 88 14.10 -0.31 -14.14
N PHE A 89 14.21 0.41 -15.25
CA PHE A 89 14.22 1.87 -15.25
C PHE A 89 12.92 2.45 -14.67
N MET A 90 11.75 1.89 -15.02
CA MET A 90 10.47 2.32 -14.46
C MET A 90 10.37 2.06 -12.95
N ILE A 91 10.86 0.92 -12.47
CA ILE A 91 10.93 0.64 -11.02
C ILE A 91 11.85 1.65 -10.31
N LEU A 92 12.99 2.00 -10.93
CA LEU A 92 13.92 2.98 -10.38
C LEU A 92 13.29 4.38 -10.29
N MET A 93 12.64 4.83 -11.36
CA MET A 93 11.95 6.12 -11.39
C MET A 93 10.83 6.18 -10.36
N LEU A 94 10.09 5.08 -10.20
CA LEU A 94 9.10 4.95 -9.14
C LEU A 94 9.76 5.08 -7.76
N LEU A 95 10.81 4.31 -7.47
CA LEU A 95 11.49 4.35 -6.18
C LEU A 95 12.03 5.75 -5.87
N LEU A 96 12.60 6.44 -6.86
CA LEU A 96 13.05 7.81 -6.71
C LEU A 96 11.90 8.75 -6.36
N SER A 97 10.77 8.65 -7.06
CA SER A 97 9.59 9.47 -6.74
C SER A 97 9.08 9.21 -5.32
N LEU A 98 8.99 7.93 -4.90
CA LEU A 98 8.51 7.53 -3.57
C LEU A 98 9.47 7.94 -2.45
N PHE A 99 10.78 7.87 -2.69
CA PHE A 99 11.76 8.35 -1.73
C PHE A 99 11.61 9.86 -1.49
N LEU A 100 11.41 10.62 -2.57
CA LEU A 100 11.27 12.08 -2.51
C LEU A 100 9.93 12.51 -1.91
N THR A 101 8.83 11.76 -2.11
CA THR A 101 7.54 12.06 -1.44
C THR A 101 7.61 11.91 0.07
N PHE A 102 8.17 10.80 0.57
CA PHE A 102 8.19 10.57 2.01
C PHE A 102 9.23 11.45 2.72
N SER A 103 10.31 11.82 2.03
CA SER A 103 11.36 12.67 2.64
C SER A 103 11.11 14.17 2.54
N SER A 104 10.11 14.64 1.78
CA SER A 104 9.90 16.09 1.57
C SER A 104 9.39 16.81 2.82
N LEU A 105 10.03 17.92 3.17
CA LEU A 105 9.62 18.85 4.25
C LEU A 105 8.70 19.98 3.77
N ASN A 106 8.54 20.16 2.46
CA ASN A 106 7.67 21.19 1.88
C ASN A 106 6.46 20.53 1.18
N LEU A 107 5.25 21.05 1.43
CA LEU A 107 4.01 20.50 0.85
C LEU A 107 3.96 20.55 -0.68
N PHE A 108 4.53 21.60 -1.30
CA PHE A 108 4.60 21.67 -2.76
C PHE A 108 5.49 20.57 -3.36
N VAL A 109 6.65 20.34 -2.74
CA VAL A 109 7.58 19.29 -3.17
C VAL A 109 6.95 17.90 -2.95
N PHE A 110 6.25 17.73 -1.82
CA PHE A 110 5.44 16.55 -1.57
C PHE A 110 4.43 16.31 -2.70
N TYR A 111 3.63 17.32 -3.05
CA TYR A 111 2.63 17.24 -4.12
C TYR A 111 3.24 16.88 -5.48
N LEU A 112 4.34 17.54 -5.86
CA LEU A 112 5.00 17.28 -7.15
C LEU A 112 5.42 15.82 -7.26
N PHE A 113 6.15 15.29 -6.28
CA PHE A 113 6.58 13.90 -6.32
C PHE A 113 5.43 12.91 -6.13
N PHE A 114 4.38 13.31 -5.44
CA PHE A 114 3.17 12.51 -5.25
C PHE A 114 2.43 12.27 -6.56
N GLU A 115 2.34 13.29 -7.42
CA GLU A 115 1.79 13.12 -8.78
C GLU A 115 2.80 12.45 -9.71
N MET A 116 4.10 12.76 -9.61
CA MET A 116 5.12 12.08 -10.42
C MET A 116 5.14 10.57 -10.20
N SER A 117 4.81 10.08 -9.00
CA SER A 117 4.72 8.64 -8.73
C SER A 117 3.67 7.92 -9.59
N LEU A 118 2.64 8.63 -10.06
CA LEU A 118 1.59 8.05 -10.90
C LEU A 118 2.11 7.68 -12.29
N ILE A 119 3.04 8.46 -12.85
CA ILE A 119 3.53 8.26 -14.21
C ILE A 119 4.23 6.89 -14.37
N PRO A 120 5.23 6.51 -13.55
CA PRO A 120 5.81 5.17 -13.61
C PRO A 120 4.79 4.07 -13.35
N THR A 121 3.83 4.26 -12.43
CA THR A 121 2.81 3.23 -12.17
C THR A 121 1.88 2.99 -13.35
N LEU A 122 1.47 4.05 -14.05
CA LEU A 122 0.64 3.95 -15.23
C LEU A 122 1.38 3.22 -16.36
N ILE A 123 2.66 3.51 -16.55
CA ILE A 123 3.48 2.82 -17.56
C ILE A 123 3.66 1.34 -17.19
N LEU A 124 3.81 1.00 -15.91
CA LEU A 124 3.85 -0.39 -15.46
C LEU A 124 2.56 -1.16 -15.79
N ILE A 125 1.39 -0.54 -15.61
CA ILE A 125 0.07 -1.16 -15.89
C ILE A 125 -0.15 -1.32 -17.40
N ILE A 126 0.01 -0.24 -18.17
CA ILE A 126 -0.26 -0.25 -19.62
C ILE A 126 0.79 -1.07 -20.38
N GLY A 127 2.06 -1.01 -19.97
CA GLY A 127 3.16 -1.72 -20.63
C GLY A 127 3.10 -3.24 -20.44
N TRP A 128 3.08 -3.69 -19.17
CA TRP A 128 3.26 -5.10 -18.82
C TRP A 128 1.98 -5.79 -18.30
N GLY A 129 0.82 -5.11 -18.30
CA GLY A 129 -0.47 -5.74 -17.97
C GLY A 129 -0.87 -6.81 -18.99
N TYR A 130 -1.56 -7.86 -18.54
CA TYR A 130 -1.85 -9.04 -19.36
C TYR A 130 -3.06 -8.90 -20.30
N GLN A 131 -4.08 -8.13 -19.90
CA GLN A 131 -5.37 -8.05 -20.59
C GLN A 131 -5.55 -6.73 -21.35
N PRO A 132 -6.40 -6.68 -22.40
CA PRO A 132 -6.64 -5.46 -23.17
C PRO A 132 -7.29 -4.34 -22.34
N GLU A 133 -8.07 -4.71 -21.32
CA GLU A 133 -8.72 -3.77 -20.40
C GLU A 133 -7.72 -2.84 -19.67
N ARG A 134 -6.42 -3.19 -19.64
CA ARG A 134 -5.32 -2.42 -19.01
C ARG A 134 -5.29 -0.94 -19.38
N ILE A 135 -5.72 -0.61 -20.60
CA ILE A 135 -5.81 0.78 -21.05
C ILE A 135 -6.93 1.49 -20.28
N GLN A 136 -8.10 0.86 -20.15
CA GLN A 136 -9.23 1.39 -19.40
C GLN A 136 -8.90 1.55 -17.91
N ALA A 137 -8.27 0.58 -17.23
CA ALA A 137 -7.86 0.79 -15.84
C ALA A 137 -6.76 1.84 -15.70
N GLY A 138 -5.83 1.94 -16.65
CA GLY A 138 -4.85 3.03 -16.69
C GLY A 138 -5.52 4.41 -16.73
N MET A 139 -6.56 4.57 -17.56
CA MET A 139 -7.34 5.81 -17.63
C MET A 139 -8.13 6.06 -16.33
N TYR A 140 -8.73 5.03 -15.72
CA TYR A 140 -9.40 5.20 -14.43
C TYR A 140 -8.42 5.64 -13.33
N LEU A 141 -7.26 5.00 -13.22
CA LEU A 141 -6.24 5.42 -12.24
C LEU A 141 -5.89 6.90 -12.41
N LEU A 142 -5.57 7.32 -13.65
CA LEU A 142 -5.13 8.68 -13.94
C LEU A 142 -6.22 9.72 -13.68
N PHE A 143 -7.44 9.51 -14.19
CA PHE A 143 -8.48 10.53 -14.05
C PHE A 143 -8.99 10.67 -12.61
N TYR A 144 -9.15 9.58 -11.87
CA TYR A 144 -9.56 9.67 -10.48
C TYR A 144 -8.54 10.50 -9.68
N THR A 145 -7.23 10.23 -9.84
CA THR A 145 -6.21 10.95 -9.07
C THR A 145 -6.03 12.40 -9.53
N MET A 146 -6.02 12.65 -10.85
CA MET A 146 -5.83 14.00 -11.42
C MET A 146 -6.99 14.95 -11.06
N LEU A 147 -8.22 14.44 -11.02
CA LEU A 147 -9.39 15.23 -10.63
C LEU A 147 -9.32 15.67 -9.16
N GLY A 148 -8.77 14.83 -8.29
CA GLY A 148 -8.49 15.24 -6.92
C GLY A 148 -7.32 16.21 -6.82
N SER A 149 -6.23 15.93 -7.54
CA SER A 149 -4.92 16.58 -7.33
C SER A 149 -4.87 18.03 -7.81
N LEU A 150 -5.53 18.35 -8.93
CA LEU A 150 -5.57 19.72 -9.44
C LEU A 150 -6.20 20.74 -8.45
N PRO A 151 -7.34 20.45 -7.81
CA PRO A 151 -7.87 21.29 -6.72
C PRO A 151 -6.87 21.53 -5.57
N MET A 152 -6.12 20.50 -5.17
CA MET A 152 -5.11 20.61 -4.13
C MET A 152 -4.00 21.59 -4.53
N LEU A 153 -3.56 21.57 -5.80
CA LEU A 153 -2.55 22.50 -6.31
C LEU A 153 -3.01 23.96 -6.21
N PHE A 154 -4.26 24.25 -6.58
CA PHE A 154 -4.82 25.60 -6.46
C PHE A 154 -4.85 26.06 -5.00
N CYS A 155 -5.29 25.19 -4.09
CA CYS A 155 -5.28 25.48 -2.66
C CYS A 155 -3.87 25.68 -2.10
N LEU A 156 -2.87 24.92 -2.56
CA LEU A 156 -1.47 25.11 -2.14
C LEU A 156 -0.95 26.51 -2.51
N PHE A 157 -1.25 27.01 -3.71
CA PHE A 157 -0.84 28.36 -4.10
C PHE A 157 -1.56 29.44 -3.29
N ASN A 158 -2.87 29.28 -3.04
CA ASN A 158 -3.60 30.21 -2.20
C ASN A 158 -3.05 30.24 -0.76
N TYR A 159 -2.70 29.07 -0.20
CA TYR A 159 -2.05 29.00 1.11
C TYR A 159 -0.73 29.75 1.12
N TYR A 160 0.10 29.55 0.10
CA TYR A 160 1.37 30.24 -0.03
C TYR A 160 1.21 31.75 -0.12
N THR A 161 0.18 32.26 -0.82
CA THR A 161 -0.10 33.70 -0.86
C THR A 161 -0.51 34.28 0.49
N MET A 162 -1.13 33.48 1.38
CA MET A 162 -1.58 33.95 2.70
C MET A 162 -0.46 33.88 3.75
N PHE A 163 0.33 32.80 3.77
CA PHE A 163 1.29 32.51 4.85
C PHE A 163 2.76 32.57 4.41
N PHE A 164 3.04 32.82 3.13
CA PHE A 164 4.39 32.90 2.52
C PHE A 164 5.30 31.68 2.71
N SER A 165 4.80 30.59 3.30
CA SER A 165 5.57 29.38 3.55
C SER A 165 4.72 28.12 3.32
N LEU A 166 5.37 27.06 2.82
CA LEU A 166 4.78 25.74 2.60
C LEU A 166 5.56 24.62 3.31
N SER A 167 6.49 24.98 4.19
CA SER A 167 7.24 24.03 4.98
C SER A 167 6.38 23.45 6.08
N LEU A 168 6.39 22.13 6.23
CA LEU A 168 5.59 21.36 7.19
C LEU A 168 5.72 21.89 8.63
N PHE A 169 6.89 22.41 9.01
CA PHE A 169 7.14 22.96 10.35
C PHE A 169 6.35 24.24 10.67
N PHE A 170 6.04 25.05 9.66
CA PHE A 170 5.35 26.34 9.85
C PHE A 170 3.84 26.25 9.56
N LEU A 171 3.30 25.04 9.34
CA LEU A 171 1.89 24.79 9.04
C LEU A 171 0.96 24.82 10.26
N ASN A 172 1.24 25.67 11.25
CA ASN A 172 0.42 25.73 12.47
C ASN A 172 -0.77 26.68 12.35
N PHE A 173 -0.87 27.45 11.27
CA PHE A 173 -1.98 28.37 11.09
C PHE A 173 -3.19 27.63 10.51
N ASN A 174 -4.24 27.53 11.33
CA ASN A 174 -5.51 26.91 10.94
C ASN A 174 -6.18 27.74 9.85
N VAL A 175 -6.59 27.08 8.77
CA VAL A 175 -7.44 27.67 7.72
C VAL A 175 -8.84 27.14 7.93
N ASN A 176 -9.76 28.00 8.40
CA ASN A 176 -11.10 27.60 8.79
C ASN A 176 -12.15 27.69 7.64
N SER A 177 -11.81 27.25 6.42
CA SER A 177 -12.78 27.15 5.33
C SER A 177 -13.03 25.72 4.83
N LEU A 178 -14.31 25.34 4.77
CA LEU A 178 -14.78 24.03 4.35
C LEU A 178 -14.35 23.67 2.93
N ILE A 179 -14.39 24.64 2.00
CA ILE A 179 -13.96 24.44 0.61
C ILE A 179 -12.47 24.08 0.56
N PHE A 180 -11.64 24.79 1.35
CA PHE A 180 -10.21 24.56 1.37
C PHE A 180 -9.88 23.20 2.02
N TYR A 181 -10.61 22.80 3.07
CA TYR A 181 -10.52 21.44 3.63
C TYR A 181 -10.81 20.38 2.58
N LEU A 182 -11.95 20.48 1.86
CA LEU A 182 -12.33 19.50 0.84
C LEU A 182 -11.30 19.45 -0.30
N CYS A 183 -10.91 20.60 -0.87
CA CYS A 183 -9.95 20.64 -1.97
C CYS A 183 -8.58 20.06 -1.59
N MET A 184 -8.11 20.26 -0.35
CA MET A 184 -6.85 19.69 0.11
C MET A 184 -6.92 18.20 0.47
N THR A 185 -8.06 17.72 0.98
CA THR A 185 -8.19 16.34 1.48
C THR A 185 -8.70 15.34 0.42
N MET A 186 -9.44 15.80 -0.60
CA MET A 186 -10.06 14.93 -1.63
C MET A 186 -9.07 14.01 -2.34
N VAL A 187 -7.85 14.50 -2.64
CA VAL A 187 -6.77 13.69 -3.24
C VAL A 187 -6.49 12.44 -2.42
N PHE A 188 -6.40 12.61 -1.11
CA PHE A 188 -6.04 11.55 -0.21
C PHE A 188 -7.21 10.58 -0.03
N PHE A 189 -8.46 11.03 -0.05
CA PHE A 189 -9.62 10.12 -0.04
C PHE A 189 -9.71 9.26 -1.30
N ILE A 190 -9.30 9.80 -2.45
CA ILE A 190 -9.23 9.02 -3.70
C ILE A 190 -8.10 7.99 -3.63
N LYS A 191 -6.92 8.35 -3.10
CA LYS A 191 -5.80 7.41 -2.94
C LYS A 191 -5.96 6.40 -1.80
N ILE A 192 -6.60 6.76 -0.68
CA ILE A 192 -7.02 5.85 0.42
C ILE A 192 -8.46 5.41 0.11
N PRO A 193 -8.64 4.58 -0.92
CA PRO A 193 -9.89 4.36 -1.67
C PRO A 193 -11.13 4.44 -0.79
N MET A 194 -11.67 5.64 -0.62
CA MET A 194 -12.86 5.84 0.18
C MET A 194 -14.01 5.14 -0.55
N TYR A 195 -14.96 4.60 0.20
CA TYR A 195 -16.19 4.11 -0.40
C TYR A 195 -16.83 5.21 -1.25
N MET A 196 -17.42 4.84 -2.41
CA MET A 196 -17.66 5.68 -3.61
C MET A 196 -16.48 5.83 -4.57
N PHE A 197 -15.28 6.21 -4.11
CA PHE A 197 -14.12 6.42 -4.99
C PHE A 197 -13.27 5.16 -5.20
N HIS A 198 -13.58 4.05 -4.55
CA HIS A 198 -12.79 2.82 -4.59
C HIS A 198 -12.71 2.07 -5.93
N LEU A 199 -13.57 2.36 -6.92
CA LEU A 199 -13.74 1.53 -8.12
C LEU A 199 -12.50 1.44 -9.02
N TRP A 200 -11.59 2.43 -8.97
CA TRP A 200 -10.35 2.38 -9.74
C TRP A 200 -9.41 1.28 -9.25
N LEU A 201 -9.44 0.96 -7.95
CA LEU A 201 -8.49 0.05 -7.32
C LEU A 201 -8.67 -1.41 -7.79
N PRO A 202 -9.87 -2.03 -7.71
CA PRO A 202 -10.06 -3.39 -8.19
C PRO A 202 -9.66 -3.56 -9.66
N LYS A 203 -10.01 -2.59 -10.52
CA LYS A 203 -9.64 -2.63 -11.94
C LYS A 203 -8.12 -2.54 -12.14
N ALA A 204 -7.47 -1.57 -11.49
CA ALA A 204 -6.03 -1.39 -11.58
C ALA A 204 -5.25 -2.63 -11.12
N HIS A 205 -5.65 -3.25 -10.00
CA HIS A 205 -4.97 -4.45 -9.49
C HIS A 205 -5.15 -5.70 -10.35
N VAL A 206 -6.35 -5.89 -10.90
CA VAL A 206 -6.69 -7.07 -11.69
C VAL A 206 -5.90 -7.11 -13.00
N GLU A 207 -5.71 -5.94 -13.61
CA GLU A 207 -5.07 -5.79 -14.92
C GLU A 207 -3.55 -5.54 -14.84
N ALA A 208 -3.06 -5.02 -13.72
CA ALA A 208 -1.63 -4.80 -13.51
C ALA A 208 -0.81 -6.10 -13.56
N PRO A 209 0.46 -6.01 -14.00
CA PRO A 209 1.44 -7.06 -13.74
C PRO A 209 1.65 -7.22 -12.24
N VAL A 210 2.26 -8.33 -11.85
CA VAL A 210 2.53 -8.66 -10.43
C VAL A 210 3.23 -7.52 -9.70
N ALA A 211 4.31 -6.99 -10.28
CA ALA A 211 5.05 -5.86 -9.72
C ALA A 211 4.17 -4.62 -9.53
N GLY A 212 3.33 -4.30 -10.53
CA GLY A 212 2.35 -3.20 -10.44
C GLY A 212 1.36 -3.41 -9.29
N SER A 213 0.80 -4.62 -9.16
CA SER A 213 -0.11 -4.95 -8.05
C SER A 213 0.58 -4.87 -6.67
N MET A 214 1.86 -5.26 -6.56
CA MET A 214 2.63 -5.13 -5.32
C MET A 214 2.87 -3.68 -4.93
N ILE A 215 3.23 -2.80 -5.87
CA ILE A 215 3.43 -1.36 -5.58
C ILE A 215 2.13 -0.72 -5.15
N LEU A 216 1.07 -0.95 -5.92
CA LEU A 216 -0.23 -0.35 -5.68
C LEU A 216 -0.68 -0.72 -4.27
N ALA A 217 -0.62 -2.02 -3.92
CA ALA A 217 -1.06 -2.51 -2.63
C ALA A 217 -0.09 -2.14 -1.52
N GLY A 218 1.20 -2.13 -1.80
CA GLY A 218 2.28 -1.94 -0.84
C GLY A 218 2.44 -0.50 -0.39
N ILE A 219 2.49 0.43 -1.34
CA ILE A 219 2.95 1.81 -1.08
C ILE A 219 1.96 2.86 -1.59
N MET A 220 1.33 2.69 -2.75
CA MET A 220 0.52 3.79 -3.35
C MET A 220 -0.68 4.18 -2.48
N LEU A 221 -1.35 3.20 -1.86
CA LEU A 221 -2.43 3.48 -0.90
C LEU A 221 -1.91 4.21 0.35
N LYS A 222 -0.65 3.96 0.72
CA LYS A 222 0.00 4.53 1.92
C LYS A 222 0.46 5.96 1.69
N LEU A 223 0.77 6.34 0.45
CA LEU A 223 1.01 7.75 0.10
C LEU A 223 -0.21 8.61 0.44
N GLY A 224 -1.42 8.08 0.23
CA GLY A 224 -2.67 8.73 0.63
C GLY A 224 -2.72 8.95 2.14
N GLY A 225 -2.50 7.89 2.93
CA GLY A 225 -2.48 7.96 4.40
C GLY A 225 -1.42 8.92 4.94
N TYR A 226 -0.21 8.84 4.38
CA TYR A 226 0.89 9.75 4.72
C TYR A 226 0.54 11.22 4.47
N GLY A 227 0.03 11.52 3.27
CA GLY A 227 -0.34 12.90 2.91
C GLY A 227 -1.48 13.42 3.79
N LEU A 228 -2.48 12.58 4.08
CA LEU A 228 -3.58 12.94 4.96
C LEU A 228 -3.08 13.26 6.37
N ILE A 229 -2.20 12.43 6.95
CA ILE A 229 -1.63 12.69 8.29
C ILE A 229 -0.80 13.98 8.32
N ARG A 230 -0.06 14.31 7.26
CA ARG A 230 0.73 15.55 7.18
C ARG A 230 -0.13 16.81 7.00
N VAL A 231 -1.30 16.70 6.37
CA VAL A 231 -2.20 17.84 6.10
C VAL A 231 -3.22 18.06 7.22
N MET A 232 -3.62 17.03 7.96
CA MET A 232 -4.60 17.14 9.04
C MET A 232 -4.29 18.20 10.13
N PRO A 233 -3.02 18.47 10.52
CA PRO A 233 -2.72 19.54 11.47
C PRO A 233 -3.24 20.92 11.05
N LEU A 234 -3.30 21.23 9.74
CA LEU A 234 -3.85 22.49 9.20
C LEU A 234 -5.36 22.66 9.43
N PHE A 235 -6.05 21.55 9.66
CA PHE A 235 -7.51 21.46 9.64
C PHE A 235 -8.11 20.93 10.93
N LYS A 236 -7.44 21.13 12.06
CA LYS A 236 -7.92 20.56 13.33
C LYS A 236 -9.32 21.06 13.70
N GLU A 237 -9.60 22.35 13.55
CA GLU A 237 -10.92 22.94 13.87
C GLU A 237 -12.04 22.41 12.98
N ILE A 238 -11.91 22.58 11.65
CA ILE A 238 -12.90 22.07 10.68
C ILE A 238 -13.04 20.54 10.77
N GLY A 239 -11.92 19.84 10.95
CA GLY A 239 -11.88 18.39 11.01
C GLY A 239 -12.77 17.87 12.14
N MET A 240 -12.78 18.51 13.30
CA MET A 240 -13.69 18.13 14.39
C MET A 240 -15.16 18.26 14.00
N GLU A 241 -15.53 19.22 13.14
CA GLU A 241 -16.90 19.42 12.68
C GLU A 241 -17.29 18.48 11.52
N ILE A 242 -16.40 18.19 10.57
CA ILE A 242 -16.76 17.45 9.33
C ILE A 242 -16.41 15.96 9.40
N ASN A 243 -15.36 15.58 10.13
CA ASN A 243 -14.79 14.22 10.03
C ASN A 243 -15.81 13.11 10.36
N TYR A 244 -16.85 13.39 11.16
CA TYR A 244 -17.88 12.40 11.49
C TYR A 244 -18.58 11.84 10.25
N LEU A 245 -18.83 12.66 9.22
CA LEU A 245 -19.45 12.23 7.97
C LEU A 245 -18.55 11.25 7.23
N ILE A 246 -17.26 11.53 7.16
CA ILE A 246 -16.28 10.72 6.44
C ILE A 246 -16.00 9.41 7.21
N ILE A 247 -15.94 9.47 8.53
CA ILE A 247 -15.78 8.29 9.40
C ILE A 247 -16.97 7.32 9.20
N THR A 248 -18.21 7.82 9.26
CA THR A 248 -19.39 6.97 9.09
C THR A 248 -19.47 6.36 7.68
N LEU A 249 -19.18 7.15 6.64
CA LEU A 249 -19.21 6.68 5.25
C LEU A 249 -18.09 5.65 4.98
N SER A 250 -16.91 5.84 5.56
CA SER A 250 -15.80 4.89 5.43
C SER A 250 -16.06 3.57 6.14
N LEU A 251 -16.60 3.57 7.37
CA LEU A 251 -16.91 2.34 8.11
C LEU A 251 -18.09 1.57 7.49
N MET A 252 -19.17 2.27 7.13
CA MET A 252 -20.29 1.66 6.41
C MET A 252 -19.83 1.06 5.09
N GLY A 253 -18.99 1.81 4.35
CA GLY A 253 -18.39 1.36 3.12
C GLY A 253 -17.48 0.13 3.28
N GLY A 254 -16.67 0.10 4.34
CA GLY A 254 -15.84 -1.04 4.69
C GLY A 254 -16.66 -2.32 4.93
N MET A 255 -17.79 -2.19 5.63
CA MET A 255 -18.74 -3.29 5.82
C MET A 255 -19.31 -3.79 4.48
N VAL A 256 -19.79 -2.89 3.62
CA VAL A 256 -20.33 -3.28 2.30
C VAL A 256 -19.28 -3.95 1.43
N VAL A 257 -18.05 -3.41 1.39
CA VAL A 257 -16.95 -3.99 0.63
C VAL A 257 -16.57 -5.37 1.14
N SER A 258 -16.58 -5.58 2.47
CA SER A 258 -16.31 -6.90 3.05
C SER A 258 -17.35 -7.96 2.62
N LEU A 259 -18.62 -7.58 2.46
CA LEU A 259 -19.66 -8.45 1.89
C LEU A 259 -19.44 -8.72 0.39
N ILE A 260 -18.98 -7.71 -0.35
CA ILE A 260 -18.62 -7.86 -1.77
C ILE A 260 -17.49 -8.87 -1.90
N CYS A 261 -16.47 -8.87 -1.03
CA CYS A 261 -15.34 -9.81 -1.07
C CYS A 261 -15.78 -11.27 -1.09
N ILE A 262 -16.80 -11.64 -0.31
CA ILE A 262 -17.29 -13.03 -0.20
C ILE A 262 -17.87 -13.52 -1.53
N ARG A 263 -18.44 -12.60 -2.33
CA ARG A 263 -19.05 -12.91 -3.62
C ARG A 263 -18.08 -12.85 -4.79
N GLN A 264 -16.81 -12.47 -4.55
CA GLN A 264 -15.83 -12.36 -5.63
C GLN A 264 -15.36 -13.73 -6.09
N ASN A 265 -15.40 -13.93 -7.41
CA ASN A 265 -14.93 -15.16 -8.06
C ASN A 265 -13.47 -15.07 -8.50
N ASP A 266 -12.90 -13.87 -8.61
CA ASP A 266 -11.52 -13.65 -9.04
C ASP A 266 -10.59 -13.48 -7.83
N LEU A 267 -9.47 -14.22 -7.81
CA LEU A 267 -8.48 -14.15 -6.72
C LEU A 267 -7.93 -12.74 -6.51
N LYS A 268 -7.49 -12.08 -7.59
CA LYS A 268 -6.90 -10.73 -7.52
C LYS A 268 -7.91 -9.67 -7.11
N SER A 269 -9.17 -9.77 -7.58
CA SER A 269 -10.20 -8.80 -7.20
C SER A 269 -10.57 -8.96 -5.72
N LEU A 270 -10.67 -10.19 -5.22
CA LEU A 270 -10.93 -10.45 -3.80
C LEU A 270 -9.85 -9.82 -2.91
N ILE A 271 -8.56 -10.01 -3.24
CA ILE A 271 -7.45 -9.39 -2.51
C ILE A 271 -7.54 -7.85 -2.60
N ALA A 272 -7.86 -7.30 -3.78
CA ALA A 272 -8.04 -5.86 -3.96
C ALA A 272 -9.18 -5.28 -3.10
N TYR A 273 -10.35 -5.93 -3.04
CA TYR A 273 -11.45 -5.49 -2.18
C TYR A 273 -11.13 -5.64 -0.69
N SER A 274 -10.40 -6.70 -0.29
CA SER A 274 -9.93 -6.82 1.09
C SER A 274 -9.03 -5.64 1.50
N SER A 275 -8.24 -5.10 0.56
CA SER A 275 -7.41 -3.92 0.83
C SER A 275 -8.22 -2.64 1.03
N VAL A 276 -9.35 -2.48 0.33
CA VAL A 276 -10.26 -1.36 0.55
C VAL A 276 -10.89 -1.47 1.95
N ALA A 277 -11.28 -2.67 2.40
CA ALA A 277 -11.83 -2.89 3.73
C ALA A 277 -10.84 -2.51 4.85
N HIS A 278 -9.60 -2.99 4.79
CA HIS A 278 -8.59 -2.63 5.80
C HIS A 278 -8.20 -1.15 5.75
N MET A 279 -8.08 -0.55 4.56
CA MET A 279 -7.78 0.89 4.45
C MET A 279 -8.94 1.79 4.91
N SER A 280 -10.17 1.30 4.92
CA SER A 280 -11.32 2.04 5.47
C SER A 280 -11.21 2.24 7.00
N LEU A 281 -10.67 1.24 7.71
CA LEU A 281 -10.33 1.33 9.14
C LEU A 281 -9.18 2.33 9.36
N VAL A 282 -8.18 2.33 8.48
CA VAL A 282 -7.07 3.30 8.53
C VAL A 282 -7.59 4.72 8.34
N LEU A 283 -8.43 4.96 7.33
CA LEU A 283 -8.99 6.28 7.04
C LEU A 283 -9.78 6.82 8.24
N SER A 284 -10.69 6.02 8.78
CA SER A 284 -11.48 6.39 9.96
C SER A 284 -10.61 6.64 11.18
N GLY A 285 -9.59 5.79 11.42
CA GLY A 285 -8.64 5.96 12.52
C GLY A 285 -7.86 7.27 12.46
N ILE A 286 -7.37 7.67 11.28
CA ILE A 286 -6.66 8.95 11.12
C ILE A 286 -7.60 10.14 11.39
N LEU A 287 -8.84 10.07 10.92
CA LEU A 287 -9.82 11.15 11.06
C LEU A 287 -10.33 11.36 12.49
N THR A 288 -10.14 10.38 13.40
CA THR A 288 -10.40 10.60 14.84
C THR A 288 -9.44 11.59 15.49
N LEU A 289 -8.28 11.85 14.87
CA LEU A 289 -7.20 12.70 15.41
C LEU A 289 -6.69 12.26 16.80
N ASN A 290 -6.96 11.02 17.20
CA ASN A 290 -6.47 10.42 18.45
C ASN A 290 -5.07 9.83 18.25
N TYR A 291 -4.24 9.89 19.31
CA TYR A 291 -2.89 9.31 19.30
C TYR A 291 -2.89 7.81 18.95
N TRP A 292 -3.77 7.03 19.58
CA TRP A 292 -3.96 5.60 19.27
C TRP A 292 -4.40 5.37 17.82
N GLY A 293 -5.24 6.24 17.28
CA GLY A 293 -5.71 6.16 15.89
C GLY A 293 -4.56 6.40 14.90
N LEU A 294 -3.72 7.39 15.17
CA LEU A 294 -2.55 7.69 14.33
C LEU A 294 -1.49 6.57 14.40
N CYS A 295 -1.15 6.07 15.59
CA CYS A 295 -0.23 4.93 15.75
C CYS A 295 -0.78 3.64 15.11
N GLY A 296 -2.07 3.36 15.30
CA GLY A 296 -2.77 2.24 14.67
C GLY A 296 -2.78 2.35 13.13
N SER A 297 -2.98 3.56 12.61
CA SER A 297 -2.99 3.79 11.16
C SER A 297 -1.63 3.52 10.53
N LEU A 298 -0.54 3.94 11.17
CA LEU A 298 0.82 3.73 10.69
C LEU A 298 1.19 2.25 10.73
N SER A 299 0.92 1.57 11.84
CA SER A 299 1.14 0.13 11.97
C SER A 299 0.34 -0.66 10.93
N MET A 300 -0.94 -0.35 10.71
CA MET A 300 -1.77 -1.02 9.71
C MET A 300 -1.27 -0.75 8.28
N MET A 301 -0.83 0.47 7.98
CA MET A 301 -0.25 0.81 6.68
C MET A 301 0.95 -0.09 6.34
N ILE A 302 1.83 -0.35 7.30
CA ILE A 302 3.02 -1.19 7.06
C ILE A 302 2.64 -2.68 7.03
N ALA A 303 1.86 -3.12 8.01
CA ALA A 303 1.44 -4.51 8.15
C ALA A 303 0.65 -4.99 6.93
N HIS A 304 -0.36 -4.22 6.52
CA HIS A 304 -1.12 -4.48 5.31
C HIS A 304 -0.22 -4.37 4.08
N GLY A 305 0.72 -3.42 4.02
CA GLY A 305 1.64 -3.25 2.88
C GLY A 305 2.42 -4.53 2.57
N LEU A 306 2.90 -5.23 3.60
CA LEU A 306 3.61 -6.52 3.46
C LEU A 306 2.66 -7.70 3.24
N CYS A 307 1.52 -7.74 3.93
CA CYS A 307 0.55 -8.83 3.82
C CYS A 307 -0.11 -8.88 2.44
N SER A 308 -0.64 -7.75 1.95
CA SER A 308 -1.37 -7.71 0.69
C SER A 308 -0.45 -7.91 -0.52
N SER A 309 0.77 -7.36 -0.49
CA SER A 309 1.77 -7.63 -1.53
C SER A 309 2.10 -9.13 -1.58
N GLY A 310 2.31 -9.79 -0.44
CA GLY A 310 2.49 -11.24 -0.35
C GLY A 310 1.33 -12.06 -0.93
N LEU A 311 0.08 -11.66 -0.63
CA LEU A 311 -1.12 -12.30 -1.22
C LEU A 311 -1.19 -12.12 -2.75
N PHE A 312 -0.85 -10.94 -3.28
CA PHE A 312 -0.76 -10.75 -4.73
C PHE A 312 0.34 -11.60 -5.37
N CYS A 313 1.45 -11.86 -4.67
CA CYS A 313 2.48 -12.80 -5.11
C CYS A 313 1.93 -14.22 -5.20
N LEU A 314 1.24 -14.70 -4.16
CA LEU A 314 0.62 -16.02 -4.13
C LEU A 314 -0.43 -16.20 -5.25
N ALA A 315 -1.27 -15.18 -5.46
CA ALA A 315 -2.22 -15.15 -6.57
C ALA A 315 -1.53 -15.19 -7.94
N ASN A 316 -0.35 -14.58 -8.08
CA ASN A 316 0.40 -14.69 -9.32
C ASN A 316 1.06 -16.06 -9.50
N ILE A 317 1.61 -16.65 -8.44
CA ILE A 317 2.28 -17.95 -8.55
C ILE A 317 1.26 -19.05 -8.94
N SER A 318 0.03 -18.96 -8.43
CA SER A 318 -1.08 -19.80 -8.92
C SER A 318 -1.47 -19.46 -10.38
N TYR A 319 -1.53 -18.17 -10.73
CA TYR A 319 -1.80 -17.73 -12.11
C TYR A 319 -0.73 -18.20 -13.11
N GLU A 320 0.55 -18.21 -12.76
CA GLU A 320 1.62 -18.66 -13.67
C GLU A 320 1.51 -20.14 -14.07
N ARG A 321 0.81 -20.95 -13.25
CA ARG A 321 0.63 -22.38 -13.47
C ARG A 321 -0.69 -22.72 -14.14
N ILE A 322 -1.78 -22.12 -13.67
CA ILE A 322 -3.15 -22.43 -14.15
C ILE A 322 -3.54 -21.49 -15.29
N SER A 323 -2.84 -20.37 -15.49
CA SER A 323 -3.14 -19.31 -16.47
C SER A 323 -4.51 -18.66 -16.33
N SER A 324 -5.21 -18.92 -15.22
CA SER A 324 -6.53 -18.37 -14.93
C SER A 324 -6.58 -17.77 -13.52
N ARG A 325 -7.41 -16.73 -13.37
CA ARG A 325 -7.58 -16.00 -12.10
C ARG A 325 -8.79 -16.48 -11.28
N SER A 326 -9.64 -17.33 -11.87
CA SER A 326 -10.90 -17.71 -11.27
C SER A 326 -10.70 -18.72 -10.13
N MET A 327 -11.37 -18.46 -9.01
CA MET A 327 -11.39 -19.34 -7.84
C MET A 327 -11.92 -20.74 -8.17
N PHE A 328 -12.78 -20.87 -9.18
CA PHE A 328 -13.34 -22.17 -9.58
C PHE A 328 -12.32 -23.11 -10.22
N LEU A 329 -11.35 -22.57 -10.97
CA LEU A 329 -10.29 -23.36 -11.60
C LEU A 329 -9.13 -23.61 -10.63
N ASN A 330 -8.86 -22.66 -9.74
CA ASN A 330 -7.77 -22.73 -8.77
C ASN A 330 -8.14 -23.52 -7.49
N LYS A 331 -8.91 -24.62 -7.61
CA LYS A 331 -9.34 -25.45 -6.47
C LYS A 331 -8.40 -26.60 -6.17
N GLY A 332 -8.33 -26.98 -4.90
CA GLY A 332 -7.66 -28.20 -4.45
C GLY A 332 -6.15 -28.11 -4.32
N LEU A 333 -5.51 -26.95 -4.53
CA LEU A 333 -4.05 -26.78 -4.69
C LEU A 333 -3.17 -27.47 -3.63
N ILE A 334 -3.71 -27.80 -2.45
CA ILE A 334 -3.02 -28.51 -1.38
C ILE A 334 -2.43 -29.86 -1.80
N ASN A 335 -3.10 -30.67 -2.63
CA ASN A 335 -2.52 -31.98 -3.01
C ASN A 335 -1.47 -31.87 -4.13
N ILE A 336 -1.34 -30.72 -4.82
CA ILE A 336 -0.28 -30.50 -5.82
C ILE A 336 0.93 -29.83 -5.14
N MET A 337 0.68 -28.84 -4.27
CA MET A 337 1.73 -27.95 -3.74
C MET A 337 1.53 -27.71 -2.24
N PRO A 338 1.73 -28.74 -1.39
CA PRO A 338 1.47 -28.65 0.04
C PRO A 338 2.38 -27.64 0.75
N SER A 339 3.63 -27.51 0.31
CA SER A 339 4.52 -26.47 0.84
C SER A 339 4.03 -25.06 0.53
N MET A 340 3.33 -24.87 -0.59
CA MET A 340 2.79 -23.57 -0.97
C MET A 340 1.47 -23.24 -0.28
N SER A 341 0.66 -24.26 0.02
CA SER A 341 -0.55 -24.09 0.81
C SER A 341 -0.25 -23.62 2.24
N LEU A 342 0.90 -24.00 2.82
CA LEU A 342 1.36 -23.45 4.09
C LEU A 342 1.58 -21.94 4.03
N TRP A 343 2.19 -21.43 2.95
CA TRP A 343 2.34 -19.98 2.77
C TRP A 343 1.01 -19.28 2.56
N TRP A 344 0.08 -19.89 1.82
CA TRP A 344 -1.30 -19.38 1.74
C TRP A 344 -1.93 -19.26 3.12
N PHE A 345 -1.79 -20.28 3.97
CA PHE A 345 -2.31 -20.24 5.34
C PHE A 345 -1.69 -19.10 6.13
N LEU A 346 -0.36 -18.97 6.13
CA LEU A 346 0.37 -17.93 6.86
C LEU A 346 -0.03 -16.50 6.46
N PHE A 347 -0.21 -16.23 5.16
CA PHE A 347 -0.65 -14.91 4.69
C PHE A 347 -2.15 -14.68 4.92
N CYS A 348 -2.99 -15.71 4.82
CA CYS A 348 -4.42 -15.60 5.14
C CYS A 348 -4.61 -15.35 6.64
N SER A 349 -3.83 -16.02 7.50
CA SER A 349 -3.87 -15.80 8.95
C SER A 349 -3.38 -14.41 9.33
N SER A 350 -2.34 -13.88 8.68
CA SER A 350 -1.95 -12.48 8.91
C SER A 350 -3.03 -11.51 8.42
N ASN A 351 -3.72 -11.80 7.31
CA ASN A 351 -4.81 -10.95 6.80
C ASN A 351 -6.05 -10.95 7.73
N MET A 352 -6.34 -12.08 8.39
CA MET A 352 -7.34 -12.18 9.46
C MET A 352 -6.89 -11.52 10.78
N ALA A 353 -5.69 -10.94 10.82
CA ALA A 353 -5.08 -10.37 12.01
C ALA A 353 -4.94 -11.40 13.16
N ALA A 354 -4.48 -12.62 12.87
CA ALA A 354 -4.18 -13.61 13.90
C ALA A 354 -2.88 -13.27 14.66
N PRO A 355 -2.73 -13.65 15.94
CA PRO A 355 -1.45 -13.53 16.65
C PRO A 355 -0.40 -14.51 16.07
N PRO A 356 0.90 -14.15 15.96
CA PRO A 356 1.55 -12.89 16.26
C PRO A 356 1.76 -12.08 14.96
N SER A 357 0.73 -11.44 14.40
CA SER A 357 0.87 -10.56 13.21
C SER A 357 0.78 -9.08 13.57
N LEU A 358 1.48 -8.22 12.81
CA LEU A 358 1.45 -6.77 13.02
C LEU A 358 0.05 -6.19 12.74
N ASN A 359 -0.72 -6.84 11.87
CA ASN A 359 -2.11 -6.50 11.59
C ASN A 359 -2.98 -6.54 12.86
N LEU A 360 -2.77 -7.51 13.76
CA LEU A 360 -3.50 -7.59 15.03
C LEU A 360 -3.21 -6.39 15.93
N LEU A 361 -1.93 -6.05 16.10
CA LEU A 361 -1.54 -4.89 16.91
C LEU A 361 -2.23 -3.61 16.39
N SER A 362 -2.21 -3.42 15.08
CA SER A 362 -2.80 -2.24 14.46
C SER A 362 -4.32 -2.22 14.54
N GLU A 363 -5.00 -3.34 14.33
CA GLU A 363 -6.47 -3.40 14.43
C GLU A 363 -6.93 -3.14 15.86
N ILE A 364 -6.24 -3.66 16.88
CA ILE A 364 -6.56 -3.36 18.29
C ILE A 364 -6.44 -1.86 18.58
N MET A 365 -5.36 -1.21 18.13
CA MET A 365 -5.17 0.24 18.31
C MET A 365 -6.27 1.05 17.60
N LEU A 366 -6.63 0.67 16.37
CA LEU A 366 -7.67 1.34 15.58
C LEU A 366 -9.06 1.16 16.22
N ILE A 367 -9.41 -0.06 16.65
CA ILE A 367 -10.69 -0.35 17.31
C ILE A 367 -10.83 0.50 18.58
N ASN A 368 -9.79 0.55 19.42
CA ASN A 368 -9.80 1.37 20.63
C ASN A 368 -9.98 2.86 20.32
N SER A 369 -9.33 3.36 19.26
CA SER A 369 -9.45 4.76 18.85
C SER A 369 -10.86 5.14 18.39
N LEU A 370 -11.53 4.25 17.65
CA LEU A 370 -12.86 4.49 17.08
C LEU A 370 -13.96 4.33 18.12
N VAL A 371 -13.87 3.31 18.98
CA VAL A 371 -14.81 3.11 20.10
C VAL A 371 -14.67 4.25 21.11
N GLY A 372 -13.44 4.73 21.34
CA GLY A 372 -13.19 5.91 22.17
C GLY A 372 -13.80 7.21 21.59
N TRP A 373 -13.99 7.29 20.27
CA TRP A 373 -14.64 8.44 19.62
C TRP A 373 -16.17 8.35 19.70
N SER A 374 -16.78 7.21 19.37
CA SER A 374 -18.18 6.94 19.71
C SER A 374 -18.51 5.45 19.79
N VAL A 375 -19.30 5.08 20.80
CA VAL A 375 -19.69 3.67 21.07
C VAL A 375 -20.54 3.08 19.95
N ILE A 376 -21.32 3.91 19.24
CA ILE A 376 -22.20 3.46 18.15
C ILE A 376 -21.40 2.78 17.02
N LEU A 377 -20.16 3.22 16.77
CA LEU A 377 -19.30 2.64 15.74
C LEU A 377 -18.93 1.18 16.02
N MET A 378 -19.10 0.69 17.25
CA MET A 378 -18.82 -0.70 17.63
C MET A 378 -19.57 -1.70 16.77
N VAL A 379 -20.81 -1.38 16.36
CA VAL A 379 -21.62 -2.25 15.49
C VAL A 379 -20.94 -2.47 14.13
N PHE A 380 -20.51 -1.39 13.48
CA PHE A 380 -19.83 -1.48 12.18
C PHE A 380 -18.48 -2.18 12.30
N ILE A 381 -17.72 -1.87 13.35
CA ILE A 381 -16.40 -2.47 13.59
C ILE A 381 -16.51 -3.99 13.77
N MET A 382 -17.50 -4.46 14.54
CA MET A 382 -17.75 -5.89 14.75
C MET A 382 -17.99 -6.62 13.42
N PHE A 383 -18.79 -6.05 12.53
CA PHE A 383 -19.03 -6.65 11.22
C PHE A 383 -17.78 -6.66 10.34
N ILE A 384 -17.00 -5.57 10.32
CA ILE A 384 -15.77 -5.49 9.51
C ILE A 384 -14.75 -6.55 9.96
N SER A 385 -14.53 -6.69 11.27
CA SER A 385 -13.58 -7.69 11.80
C SER A 385 -14.09 -9.13 11.66
N PHE A 386 -15.40 -9.35 11.79
CA PHE A 386 -15.97 -10.67 11.51
C PHE A 386 -15.82 -11.05 10.04
N PHE A 387 -16.18 -10.15 9.12
CA PHE A 387 -16.09 -10.44 7.70
C PHE A 387 -14.63 -10.54 7.21
N SER A 388 -13.67 -9.87 7.86
CA SER A 388 -12.25 -10.06 7.54
C SER A 388 -11.76 -11.49 7.76
N ALA A 389 -12.22 -12.13 8.84
CA ALA A 389 -12.02 -13.55 9.06
C ALA A 389 -12.72 -14.41 8.00
N VAL A 390 -13.98 -14.10 7.67
CA VAL A 390 -14.77 -14.90 6.72
C VAL A 390 -14.16 -14.90 5.33
N TYR A 391 -13.81 -13.73 4.75
CA TYR A 391 -13.30 -13.71 3.37
C TYR A 391 -11.87 -14.26 3.26
N SER A 392 -11.05 -14.17 4.32
CA SER A 392 -9.69 -14.74 4.32
C SER A 392 -9.73 -16.27 4.39
N LEU A 393 -10.60 -16.83 5.24
CA LEU A 393 -10.89 -18.27 5.28
C LEU A 393 -11.57 -18.75 4.00
N TYR A 394 -12.46 -17.95 3.41
CA TYR A 394 -13.07 -18.24 2.11
C TYR A 394 -11.99 -18.34 1.02
N LEU A 395 -11.06 -17.38 0.95
CA LEU A 395 -9.97 -17.42 -0.03
C LEU A 395 -9.07 -18.66 0.17
N TYR A 396 -8.74 -19.01 1.42
CA TYR A 396 -7.93 -20.20 1.70
C TYR A 396 -8.67 -21.49 1.35
N SER A 397 -9.91 -21.65 1.82
CA SER A 397 -10.69 -22.87 1.65
C SER A 397 -11.01 -23.17 0.19
N TYR A 398 -11.45 -22.18 -0.57
CA TYR A 398 -11.78 -22.39 -1.98
C TYR A 398 -10.55 -22.58 -2.86
N SER A 399 -9.39 -22.01 -2.51
CA SER A 399 -8.17 -22.22 -3.31
C SER A 399 -7.45 -23.53 -2.99
N GLN A 400 -7.31 -23.84 -1.69
CA GLN A 400 -6.48 -24.97 -1.25
C GLN A 400 -7.25 -26.27 -1.13
N HIS A 401 -8.49 -26.26 -0.64
CA HIS A 401 -9.27 -27.47 -0.42
C HIS A 401 -10.13 -27.85 -1.64
N GLY A 402 -10.60 -29.09 -1.64
CA GLY A 402 -11.50 -29.63 -2.66
C GLY A 402 -10.80 -30.51 -3.71
N LYS A 403 -11.59 -30.93 -4.70
CA LYS A 403 -11.09 -31.72 -5.83
C LYS A 403 -10.49 -30.78 -6.88
N PHE A 404 -9.38 -31.20 -7.48
CA PHE A 404 -8.76 -30.46 -8.58
C PHE A 404 -9.63 -30.42 -9.81
N TYR A 405 -9.40 -29.39 -10.62
CA TYR A 405 -9.90 -29.34 -11.97
C TYR A 405 -9.16 -30.36 -12.85
N SER A 406 -9.91 -31.21 -13.57
CA SER A 406 -9.38 -32.33 -14.36
C SER A 406 -8.63 -31.90 -15.62
N GLY A 407 -8.82 -30.66 -16.10
CA GLY A 407 -8.20 -30.16 -17.33
C GLY A 407 -6.76 -29.66 -17.19
N LEU A 408 -6.07 -29.98 -16.09
CA LEU A 408 -4.71 -29.49 -15.83
C LEU A 408 -3.68 -30.56 -16.12
N TYR A 409 -2.74 -30.25 -17.02
CA TYR A 409 -1.83 -31.25 -17.59
C TYR A 409 -0.51 -31.43 -16.83
N PHE A 410 0.13 -30.37 -16.31
CA PHE A 410 1.39 -30.48 -15.55
C PHE A 410 1.59 -29.34 -14.56
N PHE A 411 2.16 -29.63 -13.39
CA PHE A 411 2.44 -28.67 -12.33
C PHE A 411 3.84 -28.81 -11.75
N SER A 412 4.50 -27.67 -11.48
CA SER A 412 5.74 -27.61 -10.72
C SER A 412 5.46 -27.33 -9.24
N ALA A 413 6.04 -28.12 -8.32
CA ALA A 413 5.81 -27.98 -6.87
C ALA A 413 6.23 -26.62 -6.26
N GLY A 414 7.01 -25.83 -6.99
CA GLY A 414 7.46 -24.49 -6.60
C GLY A 414 8.94 -24.27 -6.80
N ASN A 415 9.32 -23.04 -7.14
CA ASN A 415 10.71 -22.66 -7.30
C ASN A 415 11.28 -22.12 -5.98
N VAL A 416 12.57 -22.35 -5.70
CA VAL A 416 13.25 -21.82 -4.50
C VAL A 416 13.07 -20.30 -4.36
N ARG A 417 13.10 -19.58 -5.49
CA ARG A 417 12.86 -18.14 -5.55
C ARG A 417 11.47 -17.74 -5.04
N GLU A 418 10.44 -18.52 -5.37
CA GLU A 418 9.07 -18.21 -4.93
C GLU A 418 8.95 -18.33 -3.41
N TYR A 419 9.55 -19.37 -2.83
CA TYR A 419 9.63 -19.53 -1.38
C TYR A 419 10.44 -18.44 -0.71
N TYR A 420 11.58 -18.06 -1.30
CA TYR A 420 12.41 -16.95 -0.81
C TYR A 420 11.63 -15.63 -0.83
N LEU A 421 10.92 -15.35 -1.91
CA LEU A 421 10.08 -14.15 -2.05
C LEU A 421 9.00 -14.10 -0.97
N LEU A 422 8.31 -15.21 -0.72
CA LEU A 422 7.25 -15.28 0.30
C LEU A 422 7.82 -15.15 1.72
N PHE A 423 8.95 -15.80 1.99
CA PHE A 423 9.66 -15.64 3.26
C PHE A 423 10.03 -14.19 3.52
N LEU A 424 10.55 -13.46 2.52
CA LEU A 424 10.90 -12.04 2.66
C LEU A 424 9.69 -11.12 2.89
N HIS A 425 8.47 -11.53 2.53
CA HIS A 425 7.26 -10.77 2.87
C HIS A 425 6.78 -11.10 4.29
N TRP A 426 6.78 -12.39 4.65
CA TRP A 426 6.23 -12.88 5.91
C TRP A 426 7.13 -12.57 7.12
N PHE A 427 8.45 -12.72 6.95
CA PHE A 427 9.40 -12.59 8.05
C PHE A 427 9.45 -11.18 8.65
N PRO A 428 9.55 -10.08 7.86
CA PRO A 428 9.48 -8.73 8.42
C PRO A 428 8.13 -8.44 9.09
N LEU A 429 7.03 -8.94 8.53
CA LEU A 429 5.69 -8.69 9.06
C LEU A 429 5.54 -9.17 10.52
N ASN A 430 6.05 -10.36 10.83
CA ASN A 430 5.94 -10.90 12.19
C ASN A 430 7.06 -10.40 13.12
N LEU A 431 8.27 -10.18 12.61
CA LEU A 431 9.36 -9.66 13.43
C LEU A 431 9.09 -8.25 13.96
N LEU A 432 8.43 -7.40 13.16
CA LEU A 432 8.19 -6.00 13.52
C LEU A 432 7.35 -5.84 14.80
N ILE A 433 6.60 -6.86 15.20
CA ILE A 433 5.80 -6.84 16.44
C ILE A 433 6.69 -6.81 17.67
N LEU A 434 7.83 -7.51 17.65
CA LEU A 434 8.79 -7.53 18.76
C LEU A 434 9.38 -6.13 19.02
N LYS A 435 9.30 -5.24 18.04
CA LYS A 435 9.73 -3.84 18.12
C LYS A 435 8.58 -2.88 17.78
N SER A 436 7.44 -3.09 18.43
CA SER A 436 6.25 -2.23 18.28
C SER A 436 6.49 -0.76 18.63
N GLU A 437 7.54 -0.47 19.41
CA GLU A 437 7.97 0.88 19.81
C GLU A 437 8.12 1.85 18.62
N PHE A 438 8.60 1.36 17.47
CA PHE A 438 8.78 2.17 16.26
C PHE A 438 7.47 2.78 15.73
N PHE A 439 6.34 2.11 15.99
CA PHE A 439 5.04 2.50 15.46
C PHE A 439 4.25 3.35 16.45
N THR A 440 4.55 3.24 17.74
CA THR A 440 3.88 4.00 18.79
C THR A 440 4.59 5.33 19.03
N LEU A 441 5.92 5.34 19.11
CA LEU A 441 6.68 6.51 19.57
C LEU A 441 7.04 7.49 18.44
N TRP A 442 6.09 7.87 17.58
CA TRP A 442 6.38 8.73 16.42
C TRP A 442 5.69 10.11 16.42
N ILE A 443 4.73 10.30 17.32
CA ILE A 443 4.06 11.57 17.64
C ILE A 443 4.37 11.87 19.10
#